data_AF-A0A317U3Q0-F1
#
_entry.id   AF-A0A317U3Q0-F1
#
_cell.length_a   1.000
_cell.length_b   1.000
_cell.length_c   1.000
_cell.angle_alpha   90.00
_cell.angle_beta   90.00
_cell.angle_gamma   90.00
#
_symmetry.space_group_name_H-M   'P 1'
#
loop_
_entity.id
_entity.type
_entity.pdbx_description
1 polymer ?
#
loop_
_entity_poly.entity_id
_entity_poly.type
_entity_poly.pdbx_seq_one_letter_code
_entity_poly.pdbx_strand_id
1 'polypeptide(L)'
;MALTIYTWNHSTKEYSKGLKRVIGPKFFGGNMGHTSIELTWPSDEKGDSLATKYGSIDGVTISKRTEIISEKQGDSYQPKEQVVYFAYFSWWPGYTNGHHINRFLDDRKSEWENDPEGKLEAEQILKLYGSEEQPISTKTTVKGYLISRKEVTKIKELEHPSLLQGRQLEDDPAYQQLNQKKVNLEDEQKMLMEKRDEFMNELESARKEGREPDLQLDFTKEDGDRVDSLMIELKLATKQLEACKEDFAERHRSVGKEPDGVIELPMDYDSQQPTHSLDTERVLARMVALSRSKKEYNIRTFNCSTAVHQVIESGLSDELKEKIKNDGFDISIISKPPIASPTSVYKSSTKLKEELFKLNLLSVDVEQEDADSQILKVK
;
A
#
# COMPACT_ATOMS: atom_id res chain seq x y z
N MET A 1 7.80 -9.10 4.89
CA MET A 1 6.74 -8.57 4.00
C MET A 1 5.43 -8.65 4.74
N ALA A 2 4.56 -7.65 4.64
CA ALA A 2 3.43 -7.56 5.54
C ALA A 2 2.17 -7.00 4.86
N LEU A 3 1.04 -7.34 5.46
CA LEU A 3 -0.15 -6.49 5.37
C LEU A 3 -0.13 -5.56 6.58
N THR A 4 0.24 -4.30 6.34
CA THR A 4 0.29 -3.23 7.33
C THR A 4 -1.07 -2.56 7.41
N ILE A 5 -1.60 -2.45 8.63
CA ILE A 5 -2.90 -1.85 8.91
C ILE A 5 -2.66 -0.57 9.71
N TYR A 6 -3.15 0.55 9.17
CA TYR A 6 -3.08 1.85 9.81
C TYR A 6 -4.43 2.22 10.39
N THR A 7 -4.42 2.75 11.62
CA THR A 7 -5.62 3.21 12.30
C THR A 7 -5.42 4.59 12.89
N TRP A 8 -6.35 5.50 12.60
CA TRP A 8 -6.43 6.83 13.20
C TRP A 8 -7.65 6.94 14.10
N ASN A 9 -7.50 7.70 15.17
CA ASN A 9 -8.44 7.92 16.27
C ASN A 9 -9.05 6.62 16.85
N HIS A 10 -8.24 5.55 16.96
CA HIS A 10 -8.65 4.32 17.63
C HIS A 10 -8.67 4.51 19.17
N SER A 11 -9.14 3.52 19.94
CA SER A 11 -9.12 3.57 21.40
C SER A 11 -8.69 2.24 22.00
N THR A 12 -7.82 2.31 23.01
CA THR A 12 -7.37 1.15 23.80
C THR A 12 -8.37 0.72 24.87
N LYS A 13 -9.36 1.56 25.23
CA LYS A 13 -10.38 1.23 26.26
C LYS A 13 -11.54 0.40 25.70
N GLU A 14 -12.14 -0.50 26.51
CA GLU A 14 -13.26 -1.38 26.11
C GLU A 14 -14.57 -0.64 25.78
N TYR A 15 -14.77 0.57 26.33
CA TYR A 15 -16.06 1.28 26.28
C TYR A 15 -16.36 2.04 24.97
N SER A 16 -15.60 1.84 23.90
CA SER A 16 -15.85 2.50 22.61
C SER A 16 -16.85 1.72 21.74
N LYS A 17 -18.06 1.47 22.27
CA LYS A 17 -19.21 1.06 21.43
C LYS A 17 -19.62 2.20 20.51
N GLY A 18 -18.97 2.27 19.35
CA GLY A 18 -19.43 2.64 17.99
C GLY A 18 -20.21 3.95 17.73
N LEU A 19 -21.04 4.45 18.65
CA LEU A 19 -21.99 5.54 18.36
C LEU A 19 -21.64 6.87 19.05
N LYS A 20 -21.11 6.83 20.30
CA LYS A 20 -20.77 8.06 21.05
C LYS A 20 -19.63 8.87 20.40
N ARG A 21 -18.73 8.22 19.65
CA ARG A 21 -17.66 8.88 18.88
C ARG A 21 -18.06 9.30 17.45
N VAL A 22 -19.24 8.92 16.95
CA VAL A 22 -19.77 9.43 15.66
C VAL A 22 -20.47 10.78 15.87
N ILE A 23 -21.08 10.95 17.04
CA ILE A 23 -21.81 12.15 17.43
C ILE A 23 -20.83 13.28 17.82
N GLY A 24 -19.78 12.98 18.60
CA GLY A 24 -18.79 13.97 19.05
C GLY A 24 -18.20 14.82 17.91
N PRO A 25 -17.51 14.23 16.93
CA PRO A 25 -16.92 14.93 15.79
C PRO A 25 -17.94 15.68 14.93
N LYS A 26 -19.11 15.09 14.70
CA LYS A 26 -20.17 15.71 13.89
C LYS A 26 -20.77 16.95 14.57
N PHE A 27 -20.94 16.92 15.89
CA PHE A 27 -21.52 18.02 16.66
C PHE A 27 -20.47 19.02 17.15
N PHE A 28 -19.27 18.59 17.50
CA PHE A 28 -18.22 19.41 18.14
C PHE A 28 -16.95 19.53 17.29
N GLY A 29 -16.98 19.17 16.00
CA GLY A 29 -15.78 19.14 15.18
C GLY A 29 -14.81 18.04 15.60
N GLY A 30 -13.92 17.65 14.70
CA GLY A 30 -12.96 16.59 14.92
C GLY A 30 -13.07 15.47 13.91
N ASN A 31 -12.22 14.45 14.07
CA ASN A 31 -12.16 13.33 13.16
C ASN A 31 -12.87 12.08 13.76
N MET A 32 -13.61 11.36 12.92
CA MET A 32 -14.27 10.11 13.27
C MET A 32 -13.33 8.90 13.34
N GLY A 33 -12.10 9.08 12.87
CA GLY A 33 -11.10 8.04 12.76
C GLY A 33 -11.21 7.29 11.45
N HIS A 34 -10.07 6.76 11.03
CA HIS A 34 -9.87 6.19 9.72
C HIS A 34 -9.10 4.87 9.81
N THR A 35 -9.22 4.06 8.78
CA THR A 35 -8.48 2.80 8.67
C THR A 35 -8.09 2.60 7.22
N SER A 36 -6.82 2.27 7.02
CA SER A 36 -6.29 1.89 5.71
C SER A 36 -5.35 0.71 5.86
N ILE A 37 -4.93 0.18 4.72
CA ILE A 37 -3.97 -0.90 4.64
C ILE A 37 -2.95 -0.64 3.55
N GLU A 38 -1.77 -1.19 3.76
CA GLU A 38 -0.74 -1.31 2.76
C GLU A 38 -0.28 -2.76 2.71
N LEU A 39 -0.22 -3.32 1.50
CA LEU A 39 0.31 -4.65 1.26
C LEU A 39 1.70 -4.49 0.64
N THR A 40 2.72 -5.15 1.20
CA THR A 40 4.06 -5.22 0.62
C THR A 40 4.45 -6.65 0.25
N TRP A 41 5.17 -6.82 -0.85
CA TRP A 41 5.67 -8.13 -1.34
C TRP A 41 6.98 -7.94 -2.14
N PRO A 42 7.85 -8.96 -2.26
CA PRO A 42 9.15 -8.81 -2.90
C PRO A 42 9.02 -8.52 -4.40
N SER A 43 9.96 -7.77 -4.96
CA SER A 43 10.09 -7.56 -6.40
C SER A 43 10.90 -8.68 -7.07
N ASP A 44 10.47 -9.93 -6.89
CA ASP A 44 11.00 -11.11 -7.60
C ASP A 44 10.09 -11.51 -8.76
N GLU A 45 10.40 -12.61 -9.48
CA GLU A 45 9.61 -13.07 -10.63
C GLU A 45 8.12 -13.29 -10.30
N LYS A 46 7.82 -13.82 -9.11
CA LYS A 46 6.44 -14.03 -8.65
C LYS A 46 5.77 -12.70 -8.34
N GLY A 47 6.48 -11.80 -7.67
CA GLY A 47 6.01 -10.46 -7.35
C GLY A 47 5.77 -9.59 -8.58
N ASP A 48 6.64 -9.69 -9.59
CA ASP A 48 6.50 -9.01 -10.89
C ASP A 48 5.27 -9.52 -11.66
N SER A 49 5.02 -10.83 -11.63
CA SER A 49 3.83 -11.44 -12.21
C SER A 49 2.56 -10.91 -11.55
N LEU A 50 2.56 -10.83 -10.21
CA LEU A 50 1.44 -10.32 -9.44
C LEU A 50 1.20 -8.82 -9.71
N ALA A 51 2.28 -8.02 -9.69
CA ALA A 51 2.20 -6.59 -9.97
C ALA A 51 1.74 -6.29 -11.41
N THR A 52 2.13 -7.12 -12.38
CA THR A 52 1.68 -6.97 -13.77
C THR A 52 0.19 -7.32 -13.91
N LYS A 53 -0.26 -8.38 -13.24
CA LYS A 53 -1.66 -8.82 -13.24
C LYS A 53 -2.62 -7.76 -12.70
N TYR A 54 -2.24 -7.05 -11.64
CA TYR A 54 -3.13 -6.10 -10.96
C TYR A 54 -2.78 -4.63 -11.20
N GLY A 55 -1.57 -4.30 -11.65
CA GLY A 55 -1.04 -2.94 -11.72
C GLY A 55 -1.74 -2.05 -12.75
N SER A 56 -2.27 -2.61 -13.83
CA SER A 56 -3.03 -1.87 -14.85
C SER A 56 -4.47 -1.56 -14.43
N ILE A 57 -4.93 -2.09 -13.28
CA ILE A 57 -6.31 -1.96 -12.85
C ILE A 57 -6.51 -0.67 -12.07
N ASP A 58 -7.38 0.20 -12.59
CA ASP A 58 -7.67 1.47 -11.94
C ASP A 58 -8.25 1.28 -10.52
N GLY A 59 -7.77 2.12 -9.60
CA GLY A 59 -8.27 2.24 -8.22
C GLY A 59 -7.32 1.71 -7.14
N VAL A 60 -6.32 0.89 -7.47
CA VAL A 60 -5.24 0.52 -6.52
C VAL A 60 -3.92 0.96 -7.12
N THR A 61 -3.16 1.77 -6.39
CA THR A 61 -1.82 2.18 -6.81
C THR A 61 -0.83 1.13 -6.36
N ILE A 62 -0.19 0.44 -7.32
CA ILE A 62 0.90 -0.50 -7.07
C ILE A 62 2.19 0.12 -7.56
N SER A 63 3.19 0.32 -6.70
CA SER A 63 4.52 0.80 -7.09
C SER A 63 5.62 0.05 -6.35
N LYS A 64 6.88 0.43 -6.59
CA LYS A 64 8.06 -0.13 -5.93
C LYS A 64 8.63 0.85 -4.90
N ARG A 65 9.22 0.30 -3.85
CA ARG A 65 10.05 1.03 -2.88
C ARG A 65 11.20 0.17 -2.40
N THR A 66 12.30 0.81 -2.02
CA THR A 66 13.40 0.15 -1.32
C THR A 66 13.10 0.08 0.18
N GLU A 67 13.14 -1.12 0.76
CA GLU A 67 12.97 -1.38 2.20
C GLU A 67 14.20 -2.07 2.79
N ILE A 68 14.44 -1.84 4.08
CA ILE A 68 15.46 -2.58 4.83
C ILE A 68 14.75 -3.73 5.56
N ILE A 69 15.11 -4.96 5.24
CA ILE A 69 14.59 -6.17 5.86
C ILE A 69 15.67 -6.88 6.68
N SER A 70 15.24 -7.68 7.66
CA SER A 70 16.15 -8.54 8.43
C SER A 70 16.35 -9.87 7.72
N GLU A 71 17.57 -10.16 7.28
CA GLU A 71 17.95 -11.44 6.70
C GLU A 71 18.76 -12.28 7.70
N LYS A 72 18.41 -13.55 7.84
CA LYS A 72 19.15 -14.47 8.70
C LYS A 72 20.45 -14.89 7.99
N GLN A 73 21.59 -14.57 8.60
CA GLN A 73 22.92 -14.96 8.15
C GLN A 73 23.61 -15.73 9.28
N GLY A 74 23.64 -17.05 9.17
CA GLY A 74 24.07 -17.96 10.24
C GLY A 74 23.16 -17.84 11.47
N ASP A 75 23.76 -17.53 12.62
CA ASP A 75 23.06 -17.34 13.90
C ASP A 75 22.65 -15.88 14.16
N SER A 76 22.88 -14.97 13.21
CA SER A 76 22.60 -13.53 13.36
C SER A 76 21.62 -13.02 12.30
N TYR A 77 20.96 -11.90 12.60
CA TYR A 77 20.16 -11.16 11.62
C TYR A 77 20.93 -9.92 11.17
N GLN A 78 21.03 -9.72 9.86
CA GLN A 78 21.66 -8.56 9.26
C GLN A 78 20.63 -7.75 8.45
N PRO A 79 20.75 -6.42 8.44
CA PRO A 79 19.92 -5.59 7.57
C PRO A 79 20.31 -5.82 6.11
N LYS A 80 19.30 -5.98 5.26
CA LYS A 80 19.45 -6.13 3.80
C LYS A 80 18.49 -5.19 3.12
N GLU A 81 18.99 -4.43 2.15
CA GLU A 81 18.13 -3.66 1.25
C GLU A 81 17.45 -4.60 0.26
N GLN A 82 16.14 -4.47 0.14
CA GLN A 82 15.33 -5.23 -0.79
C GLN A 82 14.33 -4.29 -1.48
N VAL A 83 14.22 -4.43 -2.80
CA VAL A 83 13.16 -3.77 -3.56
C VAL A 83 11.88 -4.57 -3.40
N VAL A 84 10.82 -3.89 -2.98
CA VAL A 84 9.49 -4.48 -2.78
C VAL A 84 8.48 -3.73 -3.62
N TYR A 85 7.40 -4.41 -3.98
CA TYR A 85 6.17 -3.77 -4.37
C TYR A 85 5.37 -3.38 -3.13
N PHE A 86 4.64 -2.27 -3.23
CA PHE A 86 3.63 -1.88 -2.26
C PHE A 86 2.33 -1.53 -2.97
N ALA A 87 1.21 -1.82 -2.31
CA ALA A 87 -0.12 -1.42 -2.72
C ALA A 87 -0.87 -0.82 -1.54
N TYR A 88 -1.31 0.43 -1.68
CA TYR A 88 -2.07 1.13 -0.65
C TYR A 88 -3.56 1.12 -0.95
N PHE A 89 -4.39 0.87 0.06
CA PHE A 89 -5.85 0.88 -0.07
C PHE A 89 -6.52 1.60 1.11
N SER A 90 -7.34 2.57 0.76
CA SER A 90 -8.06 3.42 1.70
C SER A 90 -9.38 3.91 1.10
N TRP A 91 -10.50 3.56 1.72
CA TRP A 91 -11.83 3.74 1.15
C TRP A 91 -12.52 5.01 1.66
N TRP A 92 -12.67 6.03 0.81
CA TRP A 92 -13.22 7.34 1.18
C TRP A 92 -14.50 7.71 0.42
N PRO A 93 -15.36 8.60 0.95
CA PRO A 93 -16.51 9.13 0.20
C PRO A 93 -16.07 9.90 -1.04
N GLY A 94 -16.68 9.65 -2.20
CA GLY A 94 -16.26 10.25 -3.48
C GLY A 94 -17.40 10.43 -4.48
N TYR A 95 -17.14 11.21 -5.55
CA TYR A 95 -18.17 11.65 -6.50
C TYR A 95 -18.50 10.63 -7.60
N THR A 96 -17.55 9.79 -8.02
CA THR A 96 -17.68 8.97 -9.24
C THR A 96 -18.57 7.74 -9.05
N ASN A 97 -18.46 7.05 -7.91
CA ASN A 97 -19.25 5.85 -7.56
C ASN A 97 -19.64 5.85 -6.07
N GLY A 98 -19.84 7.04 -5.50
CA GLY A 98 -20.06 7.21 -4.05
C GLY A 98 -18.83 6.97 -3.19
N HIS A 99 -17.66 6.63 -3.77
CA HIS A 99 -16.39 6.47 -3.08
C HIS A 99 -15.19 6.81 -3.99
N HIS A 100 -13.99 6.93 -3.40
CA HIS A 100 -12.70 6.96 -4.08
C HIS A 100 -11.64 6.26 -3.20
N ILE A 101 -10.49 5.93 -3.79
CA ILE A 101 -9.35 5.34 -3.08
C ILE A 101 -8.27 6.40 -2.86
N ASN A 102 -7.92 6.65 -1.61
CA ASN A 102 -6.86 7.60 -1.23
C ASN A 102 -5.47 6.97 -1.28
N ARG A 103 -4.44 7.80 -1.40
CA ARG A 103 -3.04 7.44 -1.08
C ARG A 103 -2.76 7.67 0.41
N PHE A 104 -1.62 7.16 0.88
CA PHE A 104 -1.21 7.30 2.28
C PHE A 104 -1.10 8.77 2.71
N LEU A 105 -0.48 9.61 1.87
CA LEU A 105 -0.36 11.04 2.11
C LEU A 105 -1.70 11.77 2.16
N ASP A 106 -2.65 11.37 1.32
CA ASP A 106 -3.99 11.96 1.30
C ASP A 106 -4.71 11.71 2.64
N ASP A 107 -4.54 10.50 3.20
CA ASP A 107 -5.09 10.15 4.50
C ASP A 107 -4.42 10.97 5.63
N ARG A 108 -3.09 11.03 5.67
CA ARG A 108 -2.37 11.82 6.69
C ARG A 108 -2.78 13.30 6.65
N LYS A 109 -2.92 13.88 5.45
CA LYS A 109 -3.38 15.26 5.27
C LYS A 109 -4.83 15.43 5.70
N SER A 110 -5.73 14.54 5.29
CA SER A 110 -7.16 14.62 5.66
C SER A 110 -7.35 14.46 7.18
N GLU A 111 -6.61 13.55 7.80
CA GLU A 111 -6.64 13.33 9.24
C GLU A 111 -6.17 14.57 10.00
N TRP A 112 -5.10 15.21 9.52
CA TRP A 112 -4.55 16.45 10.08
C TRP A 112 -5.49 17.65 9.95
N GLU A 113 -6.15 17.80 8.81
CA GLU A 113 -7.10 18.90 8.56
C GLU A 113 -8.24 18.89 9.57
N ASN A 114 -8.70 17.68 9.92
CA ASN A 114 -9.87 17.46 10.78
C ASN A 114 -9.52 17.24 12.27
N ASP A 115 -8.24 17.22 12.65
CA ASP A 115 -7.83 17.09 14.04
C ASP A 115 -8.18 18.38 14.85
N PRO A 116 -8.71 18.32 16.08
CA PRO A 116 -8.83 19.52 16.92
C PRO A 116 -7.54 19.95 17.65
N GLU A 117 -6.44 19.19 17.57
CA GLU A 117 -5.19 19.47 18.30
C GLU A 117 -4.55 20.82 17.93
N GLY A 118 -4.00 21.48 18.95
CA GLY A 118 -3.49 22.85 18.90
C GLY A 118 -2.03 22.99 18.45
N LYS A 119 -1.56 24.24 18.41
CA LYS A 119 -0.20 24.63 18.00
C LYS A 119 0.86 24.10 18.98
N LEU A 120 1.98 23.59 18.46
CA LEU A 120 3.23 23.43 19.23
C LEU A 120 3.97 24.77 19.28
N GLU A 121 4.44 25.16 20.47
CA GLU A 121 5.23 26.39 20.63
C GLU A 121 6.63 26.24 20.02
N ALA A 122 7.24 27.35 19.59
CA ALA A 122 8.54 27.33 18.92
C ALA A 122 9.64 26.67 19.76
N GLU A 123 9.60 26.83 21.08
CA GLU A 123 10.53 26.15 22.00
C GLU A 123 10.33 24.62 22.03
N GLN A 124 9.09 24.14 21.85
CA GLN A 124 8.79 22.70 21.80
C GLN A 124 9.29 22.12 20.48
N ILE A 125 9.14 22.85 19.39
CA ILE A 125 9.69 22.48 18.07
C ILE A 125 11.21 22.37 18.15
N LEU A 126 11.89 23.41 18.65
CA LEU A 126 13.35 23.42 18.77
C LEU A 126 13.87 22.28 19.67
N LYS A 127 13.15 21.95 20.75
CA LYS A 127 13.50 20.84 21.65
C LYS A 127 13.29 19.46 21.02
N LEU A 128 12.25 19.30 20.19
CA LEU A 128 11.92 18.02 19.57
C LEU A 128 12.76 17.74 18.32
N TYR A 129 13.06 18.78 17.54
CA TYR A 129 13.55 18.66 16.16
C TYR A 129 14.86 19.42 15.91
N GLY A 130 15.34 20.22 16.86
CA GLY A 130 16.57 21.01 16.71
C GLY A 130 16.37 22.31 15.93
N SER A 131 17.47 23.02 15.63
CA SER A 131 17.46 24.33 14.98
C SER A 131 17.45 24.30 13.45
N GLU A 132 17.78 23.15 12.86
CA GLU A 132 17.88 22.96 11.41
C GLU A 132 16.56 22.50 10.77
N GLU A 133 15.66 21.90 11.56
CA GLU A 133 14.36 21.41 11.10
C GLU A 133 13.28 22.50 11.29
N GLN A 134 12.84 23.13 10.20
CA GLN A 134 11.83 24.20 10.26
C GLN A 134 10.45 23.70 9.85
N PRO A 135 9.44 23.75 10.73
CA PRO A 135 8.09 23.33 10.39
C PRO A 135 7.38 24.35 9.51
N ILE A 136 6.69 23.86 8.49
CA ILE A 136 5.74 24.63 7.70
C ILE A 136 4.40 24.60 8.43
N SER A 137 4.00 25.75 8.97
CA SER A 137 2.68 25.91 9.60
C SER A 137 1.63 26.35 8.59
N THR A 138 0.40 25.86 8.73
CA THR A 138 -0.75 26.24 7.91
C THR A 138 -1.97 26.44 8.79
N LYS A 139 -2.86 27.37 8.39
CA LYS A 139 -4.16 27.57 9.04
C LYS A 139 -5.18 26.60 8.46
N THR A 140 -5.86 25.84 9.31
CA THR A 140 -7.04 25.05 8.94
C THR A 140 -8.28 25.55 9.66
N THR A 141 -9.45 25.34 9.06
CA THR A 141 -10.74 25.59 9.69
C THR A 141 -11.30 24.26 10.19
N VAL A 142 -11.50 24.12 11.51
CA VAL A 142 -12.26 23.02 12.08
C VAL A 142 -13.71 23.48 12.29
N LYS A 143 -14.68 22.70 11.78
CA LYS A 143 -16.12 23.01 11.88
C LYS A 143 -16.87 21.86 12.54
N GLY A 144 -17.69 22.17 13.55
CA GLY A 144 -18.69 21.28 14.12
C GLY A 144 -20.09 21.86 13.95
N TYR A 145 -21.14 21.05 14.11
CA TYR A 145 -22.53 21.54 14.06
C TYR A 145 -22.89 22.52 15.21
N LEU A 146 -22.21 22.40 16.36
CA LEU A 146 -22.42 23.19 17.58
C LEU A 146 -21.24 24.10 17.95
N ILE A 147 -20.19 24.16 17.13
CA ILE A 147 -19.06 25.09 17.36
C ILE A 147 -19.01 26.10 16.23
N SER A 148 -18.81 27.37 16.59
CA SER A 148 -18.40 28.40 15.64
C SER A 148 -17.11 27.95 14.94
N ARG A 149 -17.03 28.29 13.64
CA ARG A 149 -15.86 28.06 12.78
C ARG A 149 -14.58 28.43 13.54
N LYS A 150 -13.72 27.46 13.87
CA LYS A 150 -12.48 27.70 14.60
C LYS A 150 -11.31 27.58 13.63
N GLU A 151 -10.59 28.68 13.44
CA GLU A 151 -9.30 28.63 12.76
C GLU A 151 -8.22 28.15 13.73
N VAL A 152 -7.45 27.15 13.31
CA VAL A 152 -6.35 26.58 14.07
C VAL A 152 -5.10 26.60 13.19
N THR A 153 -4.03 27.24 13.66
CA THR A 153 -2.72 27.14 13.03
C THR A 153 -2.03 25.89 13.57
N LYS A 154 -1.58 25.00 12.67
CA LYS A 154 -0.86 23.78 13.04
C LYS A 154 0.34 23.55 12.12
N ILE A 155 1.30 22.76 12.58
CA ILE A 155 2.41 22.27 11.76
C ILE A 155 1.85 21.26 10.77
N LYS A 156 1.98 21.53 9.47
CA LYS A 156 1.50 20.65 8.41
C LYS A 156 2.59 19.71 7.92
N GLU A 157 3.81 20.24 7.83
CA GLU A 157 4.96 19.57 7.25
C GLU A 157 6.22 19.95 8.01
N LEU A 158 7.12 18.99 8.16
CA LEU A 158 8.45 19.16 8.71
C LEU A 158 9.42 18.39 7.81
N GLU A 159 10.38 19.10 7.25
CA GLU A 159 11.47 18.47 6.48
C GLU A 159 12.58 18.05 7.43
N HIS A 160 13.18 16.89 7.16
CA HIS A 160 14.31 16.34 7.89
C HIS A 160 15.54 16.24 6.98
N PRO A 161 16.27 17.35 6.73
CA PRO A 161 17.46 17.35 5.87
C PRO A 161 18.53 16.35 6.32
N SER A 162 18.57 16.03 7.61
CA SER A 162 19.43 15.01 8.21
C SER A 162 19.20 13.61 7.63
N LEU A 163 17.96 13.27 7.24
CA LEU A 163 17.59 11.99 6.63
C LEU A 163 17.89 11.93 5.12
N LEU A 164 18.08 13.09 4.48
CA LEU A 164 18.48 13.24 3.08
C LEU A 164 19.98 13.10 2.85
N GLN A 165 20.80 13.26 3.90
CA GLN A 165 22.26 13.28 3.76
C GLN A 165 22.77 11.96 3.15
N GLY A 166 23.31 12.04 1.93
CA GLY A 166 23.86 10.90 1.20
C GLY A 166 22.85 9.99 0.50
N ARG A 167 21.56 10.37 0.43
CA ARG A 167 20.52 9.61 -0.29
C ARG A 167 19.95 10.46 -1.42
N GLN A 168 20.29 10.12 -2.66
CA GLN A 168 19.67 10.69 -3.86
C GLN A 168 18.61 9.73 -4.40
N LEU A 169 17.58 10.27 -5.05
CA LEU A 169 16.53 9.48 -5.69
C LEU A 169 17.13 8.58 -6.78
N GLU A 170 18.11 9.10 -7.52
CA GLU A 170 18.79 8.44 -8.62
C GLU A 170 19.58 7.21 -8.16
N ASP A 171 19.94 7.16 -6.89
CA ASP A 171 20.66 6.04 -6.27
C ASP A 171 19.71 5.01 -5.63
N ASP A 172 18.39 5.29 -5.54
CA ASP A 172 17.43 4.36 -4.95
C ASP A 172 17.18 3.14 -5.88
N PRO A 173 17.40 1.91 -5.41
CA PRO A 173 17.26 0.71 -6.23
C PRO A 173 15.87 0.52 -6.86
N ALA A 174 14.80 0.87 -6.15
CA ALA A 174 13.44 0.79 -6.68
C ALA A 174 13.22 1.80 -7.81
N TYR A 175 13.71 3.03 -7.64
CA TYR A 175 13.68 4.05 -8.69
C TYR A 175 14.46 3.60 -9.92
N GLN A 176 15.68 3.09 -9.76
CA GLN A 176 16.51 2.60 -10.87
C GLN A 176 15.82 1.47 -11.65
N GLN A 177 15.22 0.48 -10.96
CA GLN A 177 14.47 -0.59 -11.62
C GLN A 177 13.26 -0.07 -12.42
N LEU A 178 12.48 0.84 -11.85
CA LEU A 178 11.32 1.42 -12.54
C LEU A 178 11.74 2.29 -13.72
N ASN A 179 12.79 3.10 -13.55
CA ASN A 179 13.30 3.95 -14.60
C ASN A 179 13.87 3.14 -15.76
N GLN A 180 14.64 2.08 -15.48
CA GLN A 180 15.14 1.18 -16.52
C GLN A 180 14.00 0.49 -17.27
N LYS A 181 12.96 0.02 -16.56
CA LYS A 181 11.76 -0.55 -17.20
C LYS A 181 11.11 0.45 -18.14
N LYS A 182 10.94 1.71 -17.70
CA LYS A 182 10.37 2.77 -18.52
C LYS A 182 11.21 3.03 -19.77
N VAL A 183 12.52 3.19 -19.64
CA VAL A 183 13.44 3.42 -20.76
C VAL A 183 13.35 2.28 -21.79
N ASN A 184 13.37 1.02 -21.33
CA ASN A 184 13.25 -0.14 -22.22
C ASN A 184 11.93 -0.12 -23.02
N LEU A 185 10.83 0.27 -22.39
CA LEU A 185 9.52 0.39 -23.06
C LEU A 185 9.48 1.56 -24.06
N GLU A 186 10.15 2.68 -23.75
CA GLU A 186 10.27 3.84 -24.65
C GLU A 186 11.12 3.48 -25.88
N ASP A 187 12.23 2.76 -25.68
CA ASP A 187 13.10 2.28 -26.75
C ASP A 187 12.37 1.28 -27.66
N GLU A 188 11.63 0.33 -27.09
CA GLU A 188 10.82 -0.63 -27.85
C GLU A 188 9.73 0.08 -28.66
N GLN A 189 9.02 1.04 -28.05
CA GLN A 189 8.01 1.83 -28.75
C GLN A 189 8.63 2.61 -29.92
N LYS A 190 9.78 3.24 -29.70
CA LYS A 190 10.50 3.98 -30.73
C LYS A 190 10.89 3.08 -31.89
N MET A 191 11.44 1.90 -31.63
CA MET A 191 11.82 0.93 -32.66
C MET A 191 10.61 0.50 -33.52
N LEU A 192 9.46 0.22 -32.89
CA LEU A 192 8.24 -0.16 -33.62
C LEU A 192 7.67 1.00 -34.45
N MET A 193 7.77 2.24 -33.95
CA MET A 193 7.36 3.43 -34.70
C MET A 193 8.28 3.69 -35.89
N GLU A 194 9.60 3.52 -35.73
CA GLU A 194 10.57 3.62 -36.82
C GLU A 194 10.30 2.56 -37.90
N LYS A 195 10.05 1.30 -37.50
CA LYS A 195 9.65 0.22 -38.42
C LYS A 195 8.37 0.57 -39.20
N ARG A 196 7.36 1.12 -38.52
CA ARG A 196 6.11 1.57 -39.16
C ARG A 196 6.38 2.65 -40.20
N ASP A 197 7.16 3.65 -39.84
CA ASP A 197 7.44 4.80 -40.71
C ASP A 197 8.29 4.37 -41.93
N GLU A 198 9.25 3.46 -41.75
CA GLU A 198 10.00 2.81 -42.83
C GLU A 198 9.07 2.08 -43.81
N PHE A 199 8.14 1.27 -43.30
CA PHE A 199 7.19 0.55 -44.15
C PHE A 199 6.25 1.49 -44.91
N MET A 200 5.75 2.53 -44.26
CA MET A 200 4.89 3.54 -44.91
C MET A 200 5.62 4.28 -46.03
N ASN A 201 6.89 4.64 -45.80
CA ASN A 201 7.73 5.27 -46.82
C ASN A 201 8.01 4.33 -48.00
N GLU A 202 8.21 3.04 -47.73
CA GLU A 202 8.38 2.01 -48.76
C GLU A 202 7.11 1.82 -49.59
N LEU A 203 5.92 1.77 -48.97
CA LEU A 203 4.64 1.71 -49.67
C LEU A 203 4.44 2.91 -50.59
N GLU A 204 4.76 4.11 -50.14
CA GLU A 204 4.70 5.32 -50.96
C GLU A 204 5.68 5.30 -52.13
N SER A 205 6.90 4.81 -51.91
CA SER A 205 7.96 4.76 -52.92
C SER A 205 7.64 3.70 -53.99
N ALA A 206 7.26 2.49 -53.57
CA ALA A 206 6.83 1.42 -54.45
C ALA A 206 5.66 1.86 -55.36
N ARG A 207 4.69 2.57 -54.79
CA ARG A 207 3.56 3.15 -55.54
C ARG A 207 4.00 4.19 -56.58
N LYS A 208 4.96 5.07 -56.25
CA LYS A 208 5.50 6.07 -57.19
C LYS A 208 6.30 5.42 -58.33
N GLU A 209 6.99 4.33 -58.03
CA GLU A 209 7.84 3.60 -58.96
C GLU A 209 7.09 2.53 -59.78
N GLY A 210 5.84 2.22 -59.42
CA GLY A 210 5.03 1.21 -60.10
C GLY A 210 5.54 -0.22 -59.87
N ARG A 211 6.18 -0.47 -58.72
CA ARG A 211 6.68 -1.78 -58.30
C ARG A 211 5.90 -2.31 -57.10
N GLU A 212 6.06 -3.60 -56.84
CA GLU A 212 5.59 -4.20 -55.59
C GLU A 212 6.42 -3.70 -54.39
N PRO A 213 5.80 -3.48 -53.22
CA PRO A 213 6.51 -3.12 -51.99
C PRO A 213 7.41 -4.25 -51.46
N ASP A 214 8.50 -3.88 -50.78
CA ASP A 214 9.31 -4.84 -50.04
C ASP A 214 8.60 -5.28 -48.73
N LEU A 215 8.17 -6.54 -48.71
CA LEU A 215 7.47 -7.15 -47.57
C LEU A 215 8.42 -7.53 -46.42
N GLN A 216 9.75 -7.42 -46.57
CA GLN A 216 10.67 -7.61 -45.44
C GLN A 216 10.57 -6.48 -44.41
N LEU A 217 10.09 -5.31 -44.85
CA LEU A 217 9.85 -4.15 -44.00
C LEU A 217 8.43 -4.12 -43.42
N ASP A 218 7.64 -5.18 -43.61
CA ASP A 218 6.22 -5.18 -43.26
C ASP A 218 5.98 -4.85 -41.78
N PHE A 219 5.08 -3.88 -41.55
CA PHE A 219 4.56 -3.57 -40.24
C PHE A 219 3.32 -4.44 -40.00
N THR A 220 3.53 -5.51 -39.24
CA THR A 220 2.52 -6.55 -39.08
C THR A 220 1.43 -6.11 -38.11
N LYS A 221 0.33 -6.88 -38.09
CA LYS A 221 -0.71 -6.72 -37.08
C LYS A 221 -0.17 -6.93 -35.65
N GLU A 222 0.76 -7.87 -35.47
CA GLU A 222 1.38 -8.15 -34.16
C GLU A 222 2.20 -6.95 -33.65
N ASP A 223 2.91 -6.26 -34.56
CA ASP A 223 3.61 -5.01 -34.23
C ASP A 223 2.61 -3.93 -33.78
N GLY A 224 1.48 -3.80 -34.46
CA GLY A 224 0.39 -2.90 -34.08
C GLY A 224 -0.19 -3.22 -32.70
N ASP A 225 -0.53 -4.49 -32.45
CA ASP A 225 -1.06 -4.95 -31.16
C ASP A 225 -0.03 -4.74 -30.02
N ARG A 226 1.27 -4.86 -30.31
CA ARG A 226 2.34 -4.57 -29.35
C ARG A 226 2.45 -3.08 -29.04
N VAL A 227 2.36 -2.20 -30.05
CA VAL A 227 2.35 -0.73 -29.83
C VAL A 227 1.21 -0.32 -28.88
N ASP A 228 0.02 -0.88 -29.07
CA ASP A 228 -1.13 -0.60 -28.19
C ASP A 228 -0.88 -1.07 -26.75
N SER A 229 -0.27 -2.25 -26.59
CA SER A 229 0.11 -2.79 -25.28
C SER A 229 1.19 -1.93 -24.60
N LEU A 230 2.19 -1.48 -25.36
CA LEU A 230 3.27 -0.60 -24.89
C LEU A 230 2.72 0.73 -24.36
N MET A 231 1.69 1.31 -24.98
CA MET A 231 1.08 2.53 -24.46
C MET A 231 0.49 2.33 -23.05
N ILE A 232 -0.12 1.17 -22.80
CA ILE A 232 -0.68 0.84 -21.48
C ILE A 232 0.46 0.64 -20.48
N GLU A 233 1.49 -0.12 -20.85
CA GLU A 233 2.65 -0.40 -20.00
C GLU A 233 3.45 0.86 -19.66
N LEU A 234 3.67 1.75 -20.63
CA LEU A 234 4.34 3.05 -20.43
C LEU A 234 3.55 3.95 -19.49
N LYS A 235 2.23 4.01 -19.66
CA LYS A 235 1.34 4.75 -18.76
C LYS A 235 1.41 4.20 -17.35
N LEU A 236 1.44 2.87 -17.20
CA LEU A 236 1.60 2.21 -15.91
C LEU A 236 2.97 2.53 -15.30
N ALA A 237 4.07 2.28 -16.01
CA ALA A 237 5.43 2.56 -15.54
C ALA A 237 5.60 4.02 -15.12
N THR A 238 5.03 4.97 -15.87
CA THR A 238 5.04 6.39 -15.50
C THR A 238 4.28 6.63 -14.19
N LYS A 239 3.08 6.08 -14.02
CA LYS A 239 2.34 6.19 -12.74
C LYS A 239 3.12 5.59 -11.56
N GLN A 240 3.76 4.44 -11.78
CA GLN A 240 4.58 3.77 -10.76
C GLN A 240 5.77 4.65 -10.37
N LEU A 241 6.48 5.20 -11.35
CA LEU A 241 7.63 6.06 -11.13
C LEU A 241 7.26 7.34 -10.37
N GLU A 242 6.13 7.96 -10.66
CA GLU A 242 5.63 9.10 -9.87
C GLU A 242 5.28 8.71 -8.43
N ALA A 243 4.61 7.56 -8.22
CA ALA A 243 4.33 7.06 -6.87
C ALA A 243 5.62 6.71 -6.10
N CYS A 244 6.65 6.20 -6.78
CA CYS A 244 7.96 5.91 -6.19
C CYS A 244 8.70 7.20 -5.77
N LYS A 245 8.60 8.27 -6.57
CA LYS A 245 9.15 9.59 -6.22
C LYS A 245 8.47 10.17 -4.99
N GLU A 246 7.13 10.10 -4.94
CA GLU A 246 6.35 10.52 -3.79
C GLU A 246 6.73 9.72 -2.54
N ASP A 247 6.84 8.39 -2.64
CA ASP A 247 7.29 7.52 -1.54
C ASP A 247 8.68 7.91 -1.03
N PHE A 248 9.65 8.11 -1.94
CA PHE A 248 10.99 8.53 -1.59
C PHE A 248 11.01 9.90 -0.90
N ALA A 249 10.19 10.83 -1.40
CA ALA A 249 10.00 12.16 -0.83
C ALA A 249 9.47 12.13 0.62
N GLU A 250 8.64 11.15 0.96
CA GLU A 250 8.06 11.00 2.29
C GLU A 250 9.05 10.49 3.34
N ARG A 251 10.09 9.75 2.95
CA ARG A 251 11.08 9.18 3.88
C ARG A 251 11.87 10.21 4.69
N HIS A 252 11.89 11.45 4.22
CA HIS A 252 12.60 12.56 4.84
C HIS A 252 11.67 13.73 5.19
N ARG A 253 10.35 13.49 5.21
CA ARG A 253 9.36 14.52 5.55
C ARG A 253 8.23 13.95 6.41
N SER A 254 7.96 14.63 7.51
CA SER A 254 6.77 14.38 8.32
C SER A 254 5.64 15.28 7.82
N VAL A 255 4.55 14.70 7.30
CA VAL A 255 3.42 15.43 6.70
C VAL A 255 2.11 14.95 7.30
N GLY A 256 1.26 15.88 7.76
CA GLY A 256 -0.06 15.53 8.28
C GLY A 256 -0.03 14.80 9.63
N LYS A 257 -1.01 13.92 9.88
CA LYS A 257 -1.17 13.19 11.14
C LYS A 257 -0.76 11.73 10.98
N GLU A 258 0.19 11.27 11.80
CA GLU A 258 0.57 9.87 11.88
C GLU A 258 -0.58 8.96 12.34
N PRO A 259 -0.63 7.69 11.88
CA PRO A 259 -1.51 6.69 12.46
C PRO A 259 -1.28 6.54 13.97
N ASP A 260 -2.35 6.44 14.75
CA ASP A 260 -2.24 6.16 16.18
C ASP A 260 -1.80 4.70 16.43
N GLY A 261 -2.10 3.81 15.49
CA GLY A 261 -1.81 2.39 15.59
C GLY A 261 -1.45 1.79 14.25
N VAL A 262 -0.37 1.00 14.27
CA VAL A 262 0.18 0.26 13.12
C VAL A 262 0.25 -1.22 13.50
N ILE A 263 -0.35 -2.08 12.68
CA ILE A 263 -0.35 -3.53 12.89
C ILE A 263 0.11 -4.22 11.62
N GLU A 264 1.16 -5.00 11.72
CA GLU A 264 1.69 -5.80 10.62
C GLU A 264 1.27 -7.25 10.79
N LEU A 265 0.58 -7.78 9.77
CA LEU A 265 0.22 -9.19 9.67
C LEU A 265 1.13 -9.92 8.70
N PRO A 266 1.57 -11.16 9.00
CA PRO A 266 2.47 -11.92 8.16
C PRO A 266 1.80 -12.37 6.86
N MET A 267 2.54 -12.28 5.75
CA MET A 267 2.11 -12.68 4.42
C MET A 267 2.90 -13.89 3.91
N ASP A 268 2.30 -14.67 3.02
CA ASP A 268 2.92 -15.84 2.38
C ASP A 268 4.14 -15.50 1.50
N TYR A 269 4.28 -14.25 1.09
CA TYR A 269 5.43 -13.73 0.33
C TYR A 269 6.53 -13.14 1.23
N ASP A 270 6.44 -13.30 2.55
CA ASP A 270 7.51 -12.90 3.47
C ASP A 270 8.78 -13.72 3.24
N SER A 271 9.94 -13.07 3.24
CA SER A 271 11.25 -13.70 3.22
C SER A 271 11.47 -14.69 4.37
N GLN A 272 10.77 -14.53 5.50
CA GLN A 272 10.82 -15.46 6.63
C GLN A 272 9.90 -16.67 6.43
N GLN A 273 9.07 -16.69 5.38
CA GLN A 273 8.15 -17.77 5.00
C GLN A 273 7.36 -18.38 6.19
N PRO A 274 6.58 -17.57 6.92
CA PRO A 274 5.75 -18.07 8.01
C PRO A 274 4.74 -19.11 7.51
N THR A 275 4.74 -20.28 8.16
CA THR A 275 3.83 -21.41 7.90
C THR A 275 2.35 -21.01 7.95
N HIS A 276 2.01 -20.08 8.85
CA HIS A 276 0.67 -19.53 9.04
C HIS A 276 0.67 -18.04 8.72
N SER A 277 0.18 -17.70 7.53
CA SER A 277 0.20 -16.35 6.99
C SER A 277 -1.00 -16.08 6.09
N LEU A 278 -1.26 -14.80 5.84
CA LEU A 278 -2.31 -14.38 4.90
C LEU A 278 -1.83 -14.56 3.46
N ASP A 279 -2.78 -14.86 2.57
CA ASP A 279 -2.58 -15.02 1.13
C ASP A 279 -2.49 -13.65 0.44
N THR A 280 -1.32 -13.32 -0.10
CA THR A 280 -1.01 -12.05 -0.76
C THR A 280 -1.90 -11.78 -1.97
N GLU A 281 -2.12 -12.78 -2.81
CA GLU A 281 -2.91 -12.61 -4.02
C GLU A 281 -4.39 -12.37 -3.68
N ARG A 282 -4.95 -13.09 -2.72
CA ARG A 282 -6.35 -12.89 -2.29
C ARG A 282 -6.57 -11.51 -1.70
N VAL A 283 -5.64 -11.03 -0.87
CA VAL A 283 -5.66 -9.67 -0.31
C VAL A 283 -5.66 -8.63 -1.43
N LEU A 284 -4.72 -8.73 -2.36
CA LEU A 284 -4.60 -7.79 -3.48
C LEU A 284 -5.82 -7.85 -4.41
N ALA A 285 -6.28 -9.04 -4.75
CA ALA A 285 -7.50 -9.25 -5.55
C ALA A 285 -8.71 -8.61 -4.86
N ARG A 286 -8.79 -8.66 -3.53
CA ARG A 286 -9.88 -8.03 -2.79
C ARG A 286 -9.78 -6.50 -2.76
N MET A 287 -8.59 -5.94 -2.60
CA MET A 287 -8.36 -4.49 -2.71
C MET A 287 -8.85 -3.98 -4.07
N VAL A 288 -8.47 -4.67 -5.14
CA VAL A 288 -8.88 -4.35 -6.52
C VAL A 288 -10.38 -4.56 -6.76
N ALA A 289 -10.96 -5.64 -6.22
CA ALA A 289 -12.40 -5.87 -6.36
C ALA A 289 -13.21 -4.79 -5.65
N LEU A 290 -12.73 -4.33 -4.48
CA LEU A 290 -13.35 -3.22 -3.77
C LEU A 290 -13.18 -1.92 -4.55
N SER A 291 -11.99 -1.56 -5.03
CA SER A 291 -11.76 -0.30 -5.75
C SER A 291 -12.66 -0.09 -6.98
N ARG A 292 -13.17 -1.19 -7.56
CA ARG A 292 -14.10 -1.19 -8.70
C ARG A 292 -15.56 -1.42 -8.31
N SER A 293 -15.84 -1.61 -7.03
CA SER A 293 -17.17 -1.87 -6.50
C SER A 293 -18.09 -0.68 -6.73
N LYS A 294 -19.35 -0.94 -7.06
CA LYS A 294 -20.39 0.13 -7.15
C LYS A 294 -20.98 0.49 -5.79
N LYS A 295 -20.45 -0.09 -4.70
CA LYS A 295 -20.94 0.15 -3.35
C LYS A 295 -20.55 1.57 -2.92
N GLU A 296 -21.51 2.37 -2.54
CA GLU A 296 -21.22 3.73 -2.06
C GLU A 296 -20.57 3.70 -0.67
N TYR A 297 -19.71 4.67 -0.39
CA TYR A 297 -19.26 4.91 0.97
C TYR A 297 -20.47 5.29 1.84
N ASN A 298 -20.63 4.59 2.95
CA ASN A 298 -21.64 4.94 3.93
C ASN A 298 -21.14 4.61 5.33
N ILE A 299 -21.05 5.65 6.16
CA ILE A 299 -20.52 5.56 7.52
C ILE A 299 -21.30 4.60 8.43
N ARG A 300 -22.56 4.29 8.08
CA ARG A 300 -23.48 3.42 8.83
C ARG A 300 -23.66 2.04 8.21
N THR A 301 -23.07 1.74 7.06
CA THR A 301 -23.29 0.44 6.40
C THR A 301 -22.05 -0.10 5.70
N PHE A 302 -21.18 0.77 5.19
CA PHE A 302 -19.91 0.37 4.56
C PHE A 302 -18.91 1.53 4.53
N ASN A 303 -17.97 1.52 5.48
CA ASN A 303 -16.94 2.55 5.65
C ASN A 303 -15.52 1.96 5.42
N CYS A 304 -14.50 2.80 5.59
CA CYS A 304 -13.09 2.41 5.47
C CYS A 304 -12.71 1.20 6.33
N SER A 305 -13.05 1.22 7.63
CA SER A 305 -12.79 0.10 8.53
C SER A 305 -13.47 -1.20 8.08
N THR A 306 -14.67 -1.11 7.51
CA THR A 306 -15.42 -2.29 7.03
C THR A 306 -14.77 -2.84 5.76
N ALA A 307 -14.31 -1.97 4.86
CA ALA A 307 -13.56 -2.37 3.68
C ALA A 307 -12.24 -3.08 4.07
N VAL A 308 -11.51 -2.55 5.06
CA VAL A 308 -10.27 -3.14 5.58
C VAL A 308 -10.52 -4.54 6.18
N HIS A 309 -11.56 -4.73 6.98
CA HIS A 309 -11.93 -6.05 7.48
C HIS A 309 -12.16 -7.06 6.35
N GLN A 310 -12.86 -6.66 5.28
CA GLN A 310 -13.10 -7.54 4.13
C GLN A 310 -11.81 -7.90 3.38
N VAL A 311 -10.84 -6.99 3.33
CA VAL A 311 -9.53 -7.30 2.76
C VAL A 311 -8.77 -8.29 3.65
N ILE A 312 -8.70 -8.06 4.95
CA ILE A 312 -8.03 -8.98 5.89
C ILE A 312 -8.69 -10.37 5.83
N GLU A 313 -10.02 -10.44 5.87
CA GLU A 313 -10.76 -11.70 5.80
C GLU A 313 -10.46 -12.48 4.51
N SER A 314 -10.28 -11.79 3.39
CA SER A 314 -9.99 -12.44 2.11
C SER A 314 -8.64 -13.15 2.08
N GLY A 315 -7.65 -12.65 2.83
CA GLY A 315 -6.34 -13.27 2.96
C GLY A 315 -6.35 -14.55 3.81
N LEU A 316 -7.40 -14.79 4.60
CA LEU A 316 -7.51 -16.00 5.42
C LEU A 316 -8.00 -17.17 4.55
N SER A 317 -7.12 -18.14 4.28
CA SER A 317 -7.51 -19.39 3.63
C SER A 317 -8.46 -20.20 4.52
N ASP A 318 -9.27 -21.09 3.94
CA ASP A 318 -10.20 -21.89 4.72
C ASP A 318 -9.47 -22.82 5.70
N GLU A 319 -8.32 -23.36 5.29
CA GLU A 319 -7.42 -24.13 6.15
C GLU A 319 -6.91 -23.30 7.33
N LEU A 320 -6.48 -22.05 7.09
CA LEU A 320 -6.03 -21.17 8.15
C LEU A 320 -7.17 -20.80 9.10
N LYS A 321 -8.38 -20.57 8.56
CA LYS A 321 -9.58 -20.31 9.35
C LYS A 321 -9.90 -21.48 10.28
N GLU A 322 -9.79 -22.70 9.79
CA GLU A 322 -10.00 -23.91 10.60
C GLU A 322 -8.94 -24.07 11.69
N LYS A 323 -7.66 -23.86 11.37
CA LYS A 323 -6.56 -23.93 12.36
C LYS A 323 -6.74 -22.91 13.48
N ILE A 324 -6.99 -21.65 13.12
CA ILE A 324 -7.27 -20.55 14.06
C ILE A 324 -8.49 -20.89 14.95
N LYS A 325 -9.56 -21.43 14.35
CA LYS A 325 -10.76 -21.82 15.09
C LYS A 325 -10.48 -22.97 16.08
N ASN A 326 -9.67 -23.95 15.68
CA ASN A 326 -9.31 -25.08 16.53
C ASN A 326 -8.45 -24.68 17.72
N ASP A 327 -7.66 -23.61 17.61
CA ASP A 327 -6.91 -23.02 18.72
C ASP A 327 -7.80 -22.20 19.70
N GLY A 328 -9.09 -22.02 19.36
CA GLY A 328 -10.08 -21.36 20.21
C GLY A 328 -10.30 -19.88 19.90
N PHE A 329 -9.70 -19.36 18.82
CA PHE A 329 -9.93 -18.00 18.36
C PHE A 329 -11.27 -17.87 17.60
N ASP A 330 -12.09 -16.88 17.99
CA ASP A 330 -13.35 -16.58 17.32
C ASP A 330 -13.15 -15.76 16.05
N ILE A 331 -13.11 -16.47 14.91
CA ILE A 331 -12.94 -15.86 13.59
C ILE A 331 -14.11 -14.96 13.15
N SER A 332 -15.26 -15.03 13.83
CA SER A 332 -16.41 -14.17 13.54
C SER A 332 -16.12 -12.69 13.81
N ILE A 333 -15.16 -12.40 14.69
CA ILE A 333 -14.67 -11.05 15.01
C ILE A 333 -14.05 -10.39 13.76
N ILE A 334 -13.49 -11.19 12.84
CA ILE A 334 -12.89 -10.71 11.59
C ILE A 334 -13.90 -10.79 10.44
N SER A 335 -14.65 -11.89 10.35
CA SER A 335 -15.45 -12.25 9.17
C SER A 335 -16.84 -11.61 9.06
N LYS A 336 -17.38 -11.00 10.14
CA LYS A 336 -18.77 -10.47 10.11
C LYS A 336 -19.01 -9.18 10.91
N PRO A 337 -18.19 -8.11 10.80
CA PRO A 337 -18.60 -6.84 11.40
C PRO A 337 -19.76 -6.24 10.58
N PRO A 338 -20.94 -5.98 11.17
CA PRO A 338 -22.04 -5.30 10.45
C PRO A 338 -21.63 -3.88 10.04
N ILE A 339 -20.84 -3.20 10.86
CA ILE A 339 -20.12 -1.95 10.58
C ILE A 339 -18.86 -1.97 11.46
N ALA A 340 -17.69 -1.81 10.86
CA ALA A 340 -16.45 -1.72 11.62
C ALA A 340 -16.07 -0.27 11.97
N SER A 341 -15.18 -0.13 12.95
CA SER A 341 -14.58 1.14 13.36
C SER A 341 -13.05 0.97 13.45
N PRO A 342 -12.27 2.06 13.48
CA PRO A 342 -10.81 1.95 13.65
C PRO A 342 -10.41 1.16 14.90
N THR A 343 -11.20 1.29 15.99
CA THR A 343 -10.96 0.52 17.21
C THR A 343 -11.25 -0.97 17.06
N SER A 344 -12.32 -1.34 16.34
CA SER A 344 -12.63 -2.76 16.14
C SER A 344 -11.59 -3.42 15.23
N VAL A 345 -11.17 -2.73 14.16
CA VAL A 345 -10.10 -3.19 13.28
C VAL A 345 -8.84 -3.40 14.09
N TYR A 346 -8.36 -2.36 14.79
CA TYR A 346 -7.16 -2.43 15.63
C TYR A 346 -7.18 -3.66 16.54
N LYS A 347 -8.23 -3.80 17.36
CA LYS A 347 -8.35 -4.93 18.31
C LYS A 347 -8.42 -6.28 17.60
N SER A 348 -9.20 -6.42 16.54
CA SER A 348 -9.34 -7.69 15.83
C SER A 348 -8.04 -8.11 15.14
N SER A 349 -7.33 -7.16 14.56
CA SER A 349 -6.08 -7.40 13.86
C SER A 349 -4.92 -7.64 14.80
N THR A 350 -4.85 -6.96 15.95
CA THR A 350 -3.88 -7.29 17.01
C THR A 350 -4.05 -8.73 17.49
N LYS A 351 -5.29 -9.15 17.78
CA LYS A 351 -5.52 -10.53 18.21
C LYS A 351 -5.22 -11.54 17.10
N LEU A 352 -5.54 -11.21 15.84
CA LEU A 352 -5.15 -12.05 14.70
C LEU A 352 -3.63 -12.18 14.60
N LYS A 353 -2.88 -11.08 14.78
CA LYS A 353 -1.42 -11.10 14.79
C LYS A 353 -0.87 -12.03 15.87
N GLU A 354 -1.39 -11.92 17.09
CA GLU A 354 -1.01 -12.77 18.23
C GLU A 354 -1.27 -14.25 17.94
N GLU A 355 -2.43 -14.56 17.35
CA GLU A 355 -2.82 -15.92 16.99
C GLU A 355 -1.94 -16.50 15.89
N LEU A 356 -1.68 -15.75 14.81
CA LEU A 356 -0.76 -16.18 13.75
C LEU A 356 0.65 -16.39 14.29
N PHE A 357 1.12 -15.53 15.20
CA PHE A 357 2.41 -15.71 15.84
C PHE A 357 2.46 -16.98 16.69
N LYS A 358 1.43 -17.24 17.50
CA LYS A 358 1.32 -18.46 18.31
C LYS A 358 1.34 -19.72 17.45
N LEU A 359 0.55 -19.76 16.38
CA LEU A 359 0.51 -20.90 15.46
C LEU A 359 1.88 -21.13 14.80
N ASN A 360 2.57 -20.06 14.39
CA ASN A 360 3.90 -20.18 13.79
C ASN A 360 4.96 -20.68 14.79
N LEU A 361 4.89 -20.30 16.07
CA LEU A 361 5.78 -20.85 17.10
C LEU A 361 5.57 -22.35 17.29
N LEU A 362 4.31 -22.79 17.38
CA LEU A 362 3.98 -24.20 17.54
C LEU A 362 4.45 -25.05 16.34
N SER A 363 4.41 -24.52 15.11
CA SER A 363 4.92 -25.24 13.94
C SER A 363 6.44 -25.42 13.95
N VAL A 364 7.18 -24.44 14.47
CA VAL A 364 8.66 -24.51 14.55
C VAL A 364 9.10 -25.58 15.55
N ASP A 365 8.42 -25.66 16.71
CA ASP A 365 8.73 -26.67 17.74
C ASP A 365 8.50 -28.10 17.21
N VAL A 366 7.44 -28.33 16.44
CA VAL A 366 7.12 -29.64 15.85
C VAL A 366 8.14 -30.04 14.78
N GLU A 367 8.55 -29.12 13.90
CA GLU A 367 9.56 -29.40 12.88
C GLU A 367 10.94 -29.72 13.50
N GLN A 368 11.27 -29.08 14.62
CA GLN A 368 12.53 -29.32 15.32
C GLN A 368 12.54 -30.68 16.06
N GLU A 369 11.43 -31.07 16.70
CA GLU A 369 11.27 -32.41 17.30
C GLU A 369 11.31 -33.53 16.26
N ASP A 370 10.70 -33.31 15.09
CA ASP A 370 10.74 -34.26 13.98
C ASP A 370 12.15 -34.39 13.36
N ALA A 371 12.89 -33.28 13.24
CA ALA A 371 14.28 -33.31 12.77
C ALA A 371 15.21 -34.04 13.76
N ASP A 372 15.08 -33.78 15.06
CA ASP A 372 15.89 -34.42 16.10
C ASP A 372 15.57 -35.91 16.23
N SER A 373 14.30 -36.29 16.08
CA SER A 373 13.87 -37.70 16.11
C SER A 373 14.31 -38.49 14.87
N GLN A 374 14.48 -37.84 13.71
CA GLN A 374 15.07 -38.45 12.52
C GLN A 374 16.59 -38.61 12.64
N ILE A 375 17.30 -37.65 13.24
CA ILE A 375 18.75 -37.76 13.50
C ILE A 375 19.06 -38.90 14.49
N LEU A 376 18.21 -39.09 15.50
CA LEU A 376 18.32 -40.19 16.47
C LEU A 376 18.02 -41.58 15.87
N LYS A 377 17.35 -41.67 14.71
CA LYS A 377 17.11 -42.94 13.99
C LYS A 377 18.21 -43.31 12.99
N VAL A 378 19.16 -42.40 12.73
CA VAL A 378 20.27 -42.58 11.77
C VAL A 378 21.62 -42.79 12.47
N LYS A 379 21.64 -42.79 13.81
CA LYS A 379 22.76 -43.29 14.64
C LYS A 379 22.39 -44.62 15.28
#